data_AF-A0A2M8TPU1-F1
#
_entry.id   AF-A0A2M8TPU1-F1
#
_cell.length_a   1.000
_cell.length_b   1.000
_cell.length_c   1.000
_cell.angle_alpha   90.00
_cell.angle_beta   90.00
_cell.angle_gamma   90.00
#
_symmetry.space_group_name_H-M   'P 1'
#
loop_
_entity.id
_entity.type
_entity.pdbx_description
1 polymer ?
#
loop_
_entity_poly.entity_id
_entity_poly.type
_entity_poly.pdbx_seq_one_letter_code
_entity_poly.pdbx_strand_id
1 'polypeptide(L)'
;MKKQIEKFYELTGYRLIIKDGKPYYGGGLYLQDTGITSLPDNLTVGGWLDLQGTGITSLPDNLTVGGGLYLQGTGITSLPDNLTVGGGLYLQGTGITSLPDNLTVGGGLYLQGTGITSLPDNLTVGGGLYLQGTGITSLPDNLTVGGGSPARHRYHIAARQPHRRRWLDLQGTGITSLPDNLTVGGGLYLQGTGITSLPDNLTVGGGLYLQDTGITSLPDNLTVGGGLYLQGTGITSLPDNLTVGGGLDLQGTGIRDISKVGTKLTSDALERIDKKRNQILKWEWNDKTYIKADGIFSLVVSQHGKVYRIQQIGKEKTSYLVTDGENRWSHGETIEEARQDLIYKISSRDTSRYNDMTLDSELTFEECIACYRIITGACAAGTRDYIENRLPKPRKEKYTIREMINLTKNEYKGKTFEEFFKNKN
;
A
#
# COMPACT_ATOMS: atom_id res chain seq x y z
N MET A 1 -31.23 5.57 -19.82
CA MET A 1 -29.84 6.00 -20.10
C MET A 1 -29.72 7.38 -20.74
N LYS A 2 -30.10 7.63 -22.01
CA LYS A 2 -29.88 8.95 -22.69
C LYS A 2 -30.39 10.16 -21.88
N LYS A 3 -31.65 10.12 -21.44
CA LYS A 3 -32.27 11.18 -20.61
C LYS A 3 -31.55 11.42 -19.26
N GLN A 4 -30.98 10.36 -18.67
CA GLN A 4 -30.26 10.45 -17.39
C GLN A 4 -28.89 11.11 -17.59
N ILE A 5 -28.20 10.80 -18.69
CA ILE A 5 -26.92 11.43 -19.05
C ILE A 5 -27.11 12.90 -19.40
N GLU A 6 -28.16 13.24 -20.13
CA GLU A 6 -28.48 14.62 -20.48
C GLU A 6 -28.78 15.46 -19.23
N LYS A 7 -29.66 14.97 -18.34
CA LYS A 7 -29.92 15.62 -17.04
C LYS A 7 -28.64 15.76 -16.21
N PHE A 8 -27.78 14.74 -16.19
CA PHE A 8 -26.50 14.80 -15.49
C PHE A 8 -25.60 15.90 -16.07
N TYR A 9 -25.52 16.02 -17.40
CA TYR A 9 -24.76 17.08 -18.06
C TYR A 9 -25.32 18.48 -17.76
N GLU A 10 -26.64 18.66 -17.83
CA GLU A 10 -27.30 19.94 -17.53
C GLU A 10 -27.01 20.41 -16.10
N LEU A 11 -26.98 19.47 -15.14
CA LEU A 11 -26.81 19.80 -13.73
C LEU A 11 -25.35 19.99 -13.33
N THR A 12 -24.43 19.26 -13.95
CA THR A 12 -23.03 19.17 -13.50
C THR A 12 -22.01 19.77 -14.48
N GLY A 13 -22.40 19.99 -15.74
CA GLY A 13 -21.49 20.36 -16.82
C GLY A 13 -20.58 19.23 -17.31
N TYR A 14 -20.64 18.03 -16.70
CA TYR A 14 -19.81 16.90 -17.09
C TYR A 14 -20.45 16.04 -18.17
N ARG A 15 -19.76 15.86 -19.29
CA ARG A 15 -20.19 14.97 -20.38
C ARG A 15 -19.72 13.55 -20.12
N LEU A 16 -20.68 12.64 -19.96
CA LEU A 16 -20.42 11.21 -19.92
C LEU A 16 -20.40 10.64 -21.34
N ILE A 17 -19.48 9.71 -21.60
CA ILE A 17 -19.49 8.91 -22.84
C ILE A 17 -20.14 7.56 -22.56
N ILE A 18 -20.56 6.86 -23.62
CA ILE A 18 -21.03 5.48 -23.51
C ILE A 18 -19.88 4.54 -23.86
N LYS A 19 -19.53 3.66 -22.93
CA LYS A 19 -18.57 2.58 -23.14
C LYS A 19 -19.23 1.26 -22.77
N ASP A 20 -19.24 0.31 -23.71
CA ASP A 20 -19.88 -1.01 -23.54
C ASP A 20 -21.34 -0.92 -23.06
N GLY A 21 -22.09 0.06 -23.58
CA GLY A 21 -23.49 0.31 -23.22
C GLY A 21 -23.71 0.96 -21.84
N LYS A 22 -22.66 1.41 -21.14
CA LYS A 22 -22.74 2.03 -19.82
C LYS A 22 -22.16 3.45 -19.80
N PRO A 23 -22.64 4.36 -18.92
CA PRO A 23 -22.06 5.69 -18.76
C PRO A 23 -20.64 5.63 -18.18
N TYR A 24 -19.72 6.35 -18.80
CA TYR A 24 -18.31 6.36 -18.43
C TYR A 24 -17.75 7.79 -18.42
N TYR A 25 -16.95 8.09 -17.40
CA TYR A 25 -16.13 9.30 -17.34
C TYR A 25 -14.69 8.92 -17.03
N GLY A 26 -13.74 9.23 -17.92
CA GLY A 26 -12.35 8.77 -17.77
C GLY A 26 -11.51 9.52 -16.74
N GLY A 27 -11.92 10.74 -16.36
CA GLY A 27 -11.21 11.59 -15.41
C GLY A 27 -11.75 11.53 -13.99
N GLY A 28 -11.38 12.52 -13.17
CA GLY A 28 -12.02 12.77 -11.88
C GLY A 28 -13.30 13.60 -12.06
N LEU A 29 -14.38 13.18 -11.40
CA LEU A 29 -15.64 13.92 -11.28
C LEU A 29 -15.67 14.66 -9.95
N TYR A 30 -15.66 15.99 -10.01
CA TYR A 30 -15.70 16.87 -8.84
C TYR A 30 -17.09 17.49 -8.75
N LEU A 31 -17.98 16.85 -7.99
CA LEU A 31 -19.39 17.23 -7.86
C LEU A 31 -19.71 17.79 -6.48
N GLN A 32 -18.69 18.09 -5.67
CA GLN A 32 -18.85 18.63 -4.32
C GLN A 32 -19.71 19.89 -4.32
N ASP A 33 -20.59 20.00 -3.33
CA ASP A 33 -21.52 21.11 -3.12
C ASP A 33 -22.43 21.44 -4.31
N THR A 34 -22.62 20.50 -5.26
CA THR A 34 -23.58 20.65 -6.36
C THR A 34 -24.99 20.22 -5.95
N GLY A 35 -26.00 20.68 -6.69
CA GLY A 35 -27.41 20.29 -6.48
C GLY A 35 -27.76 18.86 -6.95
N ILE A 36 -26.77 17.99 -7.16
CA ILE A 36 -27.01 16.62 -7.60
C ILE A 36 -27.62 15.78 -6.48
N THR A 37 -28.66 15.03 -6.83
CA THR A 37 -29.38 14.13 -5.90
C THR A 37 -29.28 12.66 -6.32
N SER A 38 -28.76 12.37 -7.51
CA SER A 38 -28.63 11.01 -8.04
C SER A 38 -27.57 10.93 -9.13
N LEU A 39 -26.78 9.85 -9.15
CA LEU A 39 -25.88 9.52 -10.24
C LEU A 39 -26.56 8.70 -11.35
N PRO A 40 -26.01 8.68 -12.57
CA PRO A 40 -26.44 7.75 -13.61
C PRO A 40 -26.24 6.28 -13.24
N ASP A 41 -27.18 5.42 -13.66
CA ASP A 41 -27.12 3.99 -13.38
C ASP A 41 -25.90 3.36 -14.08
N ASN A 42 -25.20 2.46 -13.38
CA ASN A 42 -23.99 1.78 -13.89
C ASN A 42 -22.84 2.74 -14.26
N LEU A 43 -22.79 3.93 -13.67
CA LEU A 43 -21.70 4.88 -13.91
C LEU A 43 -20.35 4.27 -13.55
N THR A 44 -19.39 4.42 -14.46
CA THR A 44 -17.96 4.17 -14.19
C THR A 44 -17.18 5.47 -14.24
N VAL A 45 -16.41 5.74 -13.18
CA VAL A 45 -15.50 6.88 -13.07
C VAL A 45 -14.06 6.37 -13.05
N GLY A 46 -13.26 6.75 -14.04
CA GLY A 46 -11.87 6.32 -14.15
C GLY A 46 -10.94 6.94 -13.11
N GLY A 47 -11.26 8.14 -12.63
CA GLY A 47 -10.54 8.87 -11.59
C GLY A 47 -11.29 8.94 -10.26
N TRP A 48 -11.10 10.05 -9.56
CA TRP A 48 -11.77 10.35 -8.28
C TRP A 48 -13.24 10.68 -8.51
N LEU A 49 -14.08 10.38 -7.53
CA LEU A 49 -15.48 10.82 -7.49
C LEU A 49 -15.70 11.57 -6.17
N ASP A 50 -15.88 12.88 -6.26
CA ASP A 50 -16.15 13.74 -5.12
C ASP A 50 -17.63 14.13 -5.09
N LEU A 51 -18.35 13.65 -4.08
CA LEU A 51 -19.75 13.92 -3.83
C LEU A 51 -19.98 14.69 -2.52
N GLN A 52 -18.92 15.25 -1.93
CA GLN A 52 -18.99 15.90 -0.63
C GLN A 52 -20.08 16.98 -0.60
N GLY A 53 -20.91 17.01 0.44
CA GLY A 53 -21.94 18.04 0.61
C GLY A 53 -23.09 18.01 -0.40
N THR A 54 -23.20 16.99 -1.24
CA THR A 54 -24.31 16.85 -2.20
C THR A 54 -25.57 16.27 -1.55
N GLY A 55 -26.72 16.44 -2.21
CA GLY A 55 -28.01 15.88 -1.80
C GLY A 55 -28.18 14.39 -2.14
N ILE A 56 -27.10 13.66 -2.42
CA ILE A 56 -27.14 12.22 -2.72
C ILE A 56 -27.48 11.44 -1.44
N THR A 57 -28.43 10.51 -1.57
CA THR A 57 -28.88 9.62 -0.49
C THR A 57 -28.66 8.13 -0.80
N SER A 58 -28.35 7.79 -2.05
CA SER A 58 -28.01 6.43 -2.49
C SER A 58 -27.03 6.44 -3.66
N LEU A 59 -26.12 5.46 -3.71
CA LEU A 59 -25.26 5.20 -4.87
C LEU A 59 -25.90 4.15 -5.79
N PRO A 60 -25.66 4.19 -7.10
CA PRO A 60 -26.16 3.15 -8.02
C PRO A 60 -25.43 1.81 -7.78
N ASP A 61 -26.16 0.70 -7.89
CA ASP A 61 -25.69 -0.65 -7.51
C ASP A 61 -24.35 -1.06 -8.11
N ASN A 62 -24.09 -0.68 -9.36
CA ASN A 62 -22.87 -1.04 -10.11
C ASN A 62 -21.89 0.12 -10.26
N LEU A 63 -21.86 1.05 -9.30
CA LEU A 63 -20.90 2.15 -9.30
C LEU A 63 -19.46 1.62 -9.22
N THR A 64 -18.63 2.02 -10.19
CA THR A 64 -17.19 1.72 -10.16
C THR A 64 -16.41 3.04 -10.14
N VAL A 65 -15.51 3.21 -9.16
CA VAL A 65 -14.62 4.37 -9.04
C VAL A 65 -13.17 3.88 -9.06
N GLY A 66 -12.41 4.29 -10.08
CA GLY A 66 -11.00 3.92 -10.22
C GLY A 66 -10.07 4.62 -9.22
N GLY A 67 -10.43 5.84 -8.81
CA GLY A 67 -9.76 6.64 -7.78
C GLY A 67 -10.44 6.58 -6.42
N GLY A 68 -10.26 7.62 -5.61
CA GLY A 68 -10.96 7.74 -4.33
C GLY A 68 -12.40 8.23 -4.48
N LEU A 69 -13.25 7.83 -3.52
CA LEU A 69 -14.66 8.18 -3.42
C LEU A 69 -14.89 8.98 -2.13
N TYR A 70 -15.33 10.23 -2.27
CA TYR A 70 -15.62 11.14 -1.16
C TYR A 70 -17.14 11.29 -1.00
N LEU A 71 -17.67 10.89 0.16
CA LEU A 71 -19.10 10.90 0.48
C LEU A 71 -19.42 11.76 1.70
N GLN A 72 -18.46 12.50 2.23
CA GLN A 72 -18.64 13.23 3.48
C GLN A 72 -19.79 14.24 3.38
N GLY A 73 -20.62 14.31 4.41
CA GLY A 73 -21.77 15.22 4.45
C GLY A 73 -22.90 14.90 3.45
N THR A 74 -22.88 13.72 2.82
CA THR A 74 -24.04 13.22 2.05
C THR A 74 -25.05 12.52 2.95
N GLY A 75 -26.28 12.34 2.46
CA GLY A 75 -27.34 11.59 3.16
C GLY A 75 -27.25 10.07 3.01
N ILE A 76 -26.07 9.54 2.65
CA ILE A 76 -25.84 8.11 2.48
C ILE A 76 -25.99 7.38 3.82
N THR A 77 -26.79 6.31 3.82
CA THR A 77 -27.02 5.42 4.97
C THR A 77 -26.60 3.98 4.71
N SER A 78 -26.43 3.59 3.44
CA SER A 78 -25.93 2.29 3.01
C SER A 78 -25.09 2.42 1.74
N LEU A 79 -24.17 1.47 1.55
CA LEU A 79 -23.41 1.33 0.30
C LEU A 79 -24.00 0.16 -0.49
N PRO A 80 -23.94 0.20 -1.83
CA PRO A 80 -24.36 -0.94 -2.63
C PRO A 80 -23.39 -2.12 -2.44
N ASP A 81 -23.92 -3.34 -2.45
CA ASP A 81 -23.16 -4.59 -2.24
C ASP A 81 -21.99 -4.78 -3.21
N ASN A 82 -22.09 -4.09 -4.34
CA ASN A 82 -21.23 -4.18 -5.51
C ASN A 82 -20.33 -2.95 -5.68
N LEU A 83 -20.16 -2.15 -4.63
CA LEU A 83 -19.29 -0.97 -4.68
C LEU A 83 -17.81 -1.35 -4.81
N THR A 84 -17.16 -0.87 -5.87
CA THR A 84 -15.70 -0.98 -6.04
C THR A 84 -15.05 0.40 -6.03
N VAL A 85 -14.11 0.61 -5.12
CA VAL A 85 -13.30 1.85 -5.03
C VAL A 85 -11.82 1.49 -5.13
N GLY A 86 -11.15 1.89 -6.20
CA GLY A 86 -9.72 1.63 -6.41
C GLY A 86 -8.80 2.47 -5.52
N GLY A 87 -9.27 3.64 -5.08
CA GLY A 87 -8.60 4.53 -4.14
C GLY A 87 -9.21 4.50 -2.74
N GLY A 88 -9.07 5.60 -2.00
CA GLY A 88 -9.63 5.71 -0.65
C GLY A 88 -11.14 5.93 -0.65
N LEU A 89 -11.84 5.41 0.35
CA LEU A 89 -13.26 5.60 0.58
C LEU A 89 -13.48 6.42 1.85
N TYR A 90 -14.12 7.58 1.71
CA TYR A 90 -14.31 8.55 2.78
C TYR A 90 -15.80 8.68 3.15
N LEU A 91 -16.15 8.21 4.34
CA LEU A 91 -17.54 8.07 4.83
C LEU A 91 -17.83 8.93 6.07
N GLN A 92 -16.88 9.75 6.52
CA GLN A 92 -17.06 10.56 7.72
C GLN A 92 -18.26 11.50 7.57
N GLY A 93 -19.09 11.58 8.60
CA GLY A 93 -20.30 12.41 8.58
C GLY A 93 -21.43 11.89 7.69
N THR A 94 -21.37 10.63 7.25
CA THR A 94 -22.53 9.92 6.65
C THR A 94 -23.32 9.19 7.73
N GLY A 95 -24.55 8.78 7.41
CA GLY A 95 -25.42 8.00 8.30
C GLY A 95 -25.17 6.48 8.23
N ILE A 96 -23.99 6.05 7.76
CA ILE A 96 -23.69 4.63 7.55
C ILE A 96 -23.56 3.88 8.87
N THR A 97 -24.21 2.72 8.97
CA THR A 97 -24.22 1.85 10.16
C THR A 97 -23.69 0.44 9.89
N SER A 98 -23.55 0.05 8.63
CA SER A 98 -22.94 -1.22 8.21
C SER A 98 -22.19 -1.06 6.89
N LEU A 99 -21.19 -1.92 6.65
CA LEU A 99 -20.53 -2.06 5.36
C LEU A 99 -21.04 -3.32 4.66
N PRO A 100 -21.09 -3.34 3.33
CA PRO A 100 -21.41 -4.57 2.60
C PRO A 100 -20.35 -5.66 2.79
N ASP A 101 -20.78 -6.92 2.80
CA ASP A 101 -19.91 -8.07 3.08
C ASP A 101 -18.73 -8.20 2.11
N ASN A 102 -18.94 -7.78 0.86
CA ASN A 102 -17.96 -7.88 -0.23
C ASN A 102 -17.26 -6.54 -0.54
N LEU A 103 -17.34 -5.56 0.37
CA LEU A 103 -16.75 -4.24 0.14
C LEU A 103 -15.24 -4.34 -0.06
N THR A 104 -14.78 -3.88 -1.22
CA THR A 104 -13.36 -3.80 -1.57
C THR A 104 -12.91 -2.35 -1.70
N VAL A 105 -11.95 -1.94 -0.87
CA VAL A 105 -11.34 -0.60 -0.92
C VAL A 105 -9.87 -0.74 -1.22
N GLY A 106 -9.48 -0.32 -2.43
CA GLY A 106 -8.10 -0.35 -2.88
C GLY A 106 -7.21 0.60 -2.08
N GLY A 107 -7.71 1.73 -1.57
CA GLY A 107 -6.98 2.70 -0.76
C GLY A 107 -7.30 2.62 0.74
N GLY A 108 -7.26 3.78 1.42
CA GLY A 108 -7.66 3.85 2.82
C GLY A 108 -9.18 3.92 3.00
N LEU A 109 -9.69 3.32 4.07
CA LEU A 109 -11.09 3.36 4.45
C LEU A 109 -11.27 4.23 5.69
N TYR A 110 -12.05 5.29 5.56
CA TYR A 110 -12.22 6.32 6.58
C TYR A 110 -13.65 6.32 7.12
N LEU A 111 -13.82 5.81 8.33
CA LEU A 111 -15.12 5.56 8.98
C LEU A 111 -15.28 6.37 10.27
N GLN A 112 -14.43 7.37 10.50
CA GLN A 112 -14.43 8.11 11.76
C GLN A 112 -15.79 8.73 12.06
N GLY A 113 -16.28 8.52 13.29
CA GLY A 113 -17.55 9.04 13.78
C GLY A 113 -18.79 8.49 13.07
N THR A 114 -18.67 7.41 12.30
CA THR A 114 -19.84 6.72 11.71
C THR A 114 -20.51 5.81 12.74
N GLY A 115 -21.75 5.40 12.49
CA GLY A 115 -22.52 4.48 13.34
C GLY A 115 -22.13 3.01 13.19
N ILE A 116 -20.96 2.72 12.60
CA ILE A 116 -20.45 1.37 12.39
C ILE A 116 -20.16 0.70 13.74
N THR A 117 -20.65 -0.53 13.90
CA THR A 117 -20.47 -1.35 15.12
C THR A 117 -19.77 -2.69 14.86
N SER A 118 -19.69 -3.11 13.59
CA SER A 118 -18.95 -4.29 13.15
C SER A 118 -18.32 -4.06 11.77
N LEU A 119 -17.26 -4.81 11.47
CA LEU A 119 -16.68 -4.89 10.13
C LEU A 119 -17.04 -6.25 9.52
N PRO A 120 -17.23 -6.33 8.19
CA PRO A 120 -17.39 -7.62 7.51
C PRO A 120 -16.19 -8.54 7.69
N ASP A 121 -16.46 -9.85 7.81
CA ASP A 121 -15.42 -10.86 8.06
C ASP A 121 -14.30 -10.88 6.99
N ASN A 122 -14.68 -10.58 5.74
CA ASN A 122 -13.79 -10.59 4.58
C ASN A 122 -13.33 -9.18 4.14
N LEU A 123 -13.51 -8.17 5.01
CA LEU A 123 -13.14 -6.80 4.69
C LEU A 123 -11.64 -6.69 4.37
N THR A 124 -11.35 -6.18 3.17
CA THR A 124 -9.97 -5.96 2.71
C THR A 124 -9.75 -4.48 2.40
N VAL A 125 -8.77 -3.86 3.07
CA VAL A 125 -8.41 -2.46 2.88
C VAL A 125 -6.95 -2.33 2.43
N GLY A 126 -6.76 -1.87 1.19
CA GLY A 126 -5.43 -1.77 0.57
C GLY A 126 -4.55 -0.63 1.08
N GLY A 127 -5.08 0.22 1.98
CA GLY A 127 -4.42 1.37 2.61
C GLY A 127 -4.58 1.35 4.14
N GLY A 128 -4.84 2.50 4.74
CA GLY A 128 -5.13 2.60 6.18
C GLY A 128 -6.63 2.43 6.47
N LEU A 129 -6.96 1.91 7.65
CA LEU A 129 -8.32 1.77 8.15
C LEU A 129 -8.46 2.66 9.39
N TYR A 130 -9.43 3.56 9.36
CA TYR A 130 -9.62 4.59 10.40
C TYR A 130 -11.01 4.46 11.02
N LEU A 131 -11.06 4.06 12.29
CA LEU A 131 -12.27 3.67 13.01
C LEU A 131 -12.57 4.53 14.24
N GLN A 132 -11.87 5.66 14.40
CA GLN A 132 -12.00 6.48 15.60
C GLN A 132 -13.44 6.94 15.83
N GLY A 133 -13.92 6.78 17.06
CA GLY A 133 -15.29 7.15 17.44
C GLY A 133 -16.39 6.30 16.80
N THR A 134 -16.06 5.12 16.27
CA THR A 134 -17.06 4.10 15.90
C THR A 134 -17.41 3.22 17.10
N GLY A 135 -18.53 2.49 17.03
CA GLY A 135 -18.97 1.53 18.04
C GLY A 135 -18.31 0.15 17.92
N ILE A 136 -17.16 0.05 17.23
CA ILE A 136 -16.44 -1.21 17.03
C ILE A 136 -15.90 -1.73 18.36
N THR A 137 -16.21 -3.00 18.66
CA THR A 137 -15.73 -3.73 19.86
C THR A 137 -14.85 -4.92 19.53
N SER A 138 -14.83 -5.38 18.27
CA SER A 138 -13.99 -6.48 17.79
C SER A 138 -13.59 -6.27 16.34
N LEU A 139 -12.47 -6.88 15.94
CA LEU A 139 -12.04 -6.94 14.53
C LEU A 139 -12.24 -8.36 13.98
N PRO A 140 -12.52 -8.51 12.69
CA PRO A 140 -12.50 -9.81 12.02
C PRO A 140 -11.15 -10.51 12.12
N ASP A 141 -11.16 -11.84 12.27
CA ASP A 141 -9.95 -12.66 12.40
C ASP A 141 -9.00 -12.53 11.20
N ASN A 142 -9.55 -12.34 10.00
CA ASN A 142 -8.81 -12.27 8.74
C ASN A 142 -8.61 -10.83 8.23
N LEU A 143 -8.83 -9.82 9.09
CA LEU A 143 -8.71 -8.42 8.71
C LEU A 143 -7.30 -8.10 8.19
N THR A 144 -7.23 -7.62 6.95
CA THR A 144 -5.98 -7.22 6.31
C THR A 144 -5.96 -5.71 6.04
N VAL A 145 -5.01 -5.00 6.64
CA VAL A 145 -4.82 -3.55 6.48
C VAL A 145 -3.39 -3.23 6.04
N GLY A 146 -3.25 -2.54 4.90
CA GLY A 146 -1.98 -1.93 4.48
C GLY A 146 -1.10 -2.74 3.52
N GLY A 147 -1.66 -3.66 2.72
CA GLY A 147 -0.92 -4.50 1.76
C GLY A 147 -0.25 -3.80 0.55
N GLY A 148 -0.32 -2.47 0.41
CA GLY A 148 0.31 -1.77 -0.72
C GLY A 148 1.64 -1.10 -0.40
N SER A 149 2.74 -1.44 -1.10
CA SER A 149 3.95 -0.59 -1.16
C SER A 149 3.55 0.88 -1.43
N PRO A 150 4.30 1.89 -0.93
CA PRO A 150 4.05 3.26 -1.34
C PRO A 150 4.32 3.31 -2.84
N ALA A 151 3.25 3.35 -3.65
CA ALA A 151 3.41 3.61 -5.06
C ALA A 151 4.12 4.95 -5.15
N ARG A 152 5.36 4.95 -5.64
CA ARG A 152 6.14 6.16 -5.93
C ARG A 152 5.53 6.85 -7.14
N HIS A 153 4.28 7.28 -7.04
CA HIS A 153 3.69 8.17 -8.02
C HIS A 153 4.12 9.58 -7.66
N ARG A 154 5.12 10.06 -8.41
CA ARG A 154 5.40 11.48 -8.60
C ARG A 154 4.19 12.08 -9.32
N TYR A 155 3.18 12.49 -8.57
CA TYR A 155 2.31 13.56 -9.00
C TYR A 155 2.49 14.73 -8.05
N HIS A 156 3.06 15.78 -8.60
CA HIS A 156 3.19 17.09 -7.99
C HIS A 156 1.79 17.65 -7.77
N ILE A 157 1.27 17.58 -6.55
CA ILE A 157 0.48 18.67 -5.99
C ILE A 157 1.00 18.90 -4.57
N ALA A 158 1.61 20.08 -4.41
CA ALA A 158 2.02 20.62 -3.14
C ALA A 158 0.77 21.00 -2.34
N ALA A 159 0.32 20.11 -1.46
CA ALA A 159 -0.43 20.46 -0.28
C ALA A 159 -0.09 19.41 0.78
N ARG A 160 0.33 19.88 1.94
CA ARG A 160 0.62 19.07 3.13
C ARG A 160 -0.59 18.16 3.43
N GLN A 161 -0.46 16.86 3.18
CA GLN A 161 -1.45 15.87 3.60
C GLN A 161 -0.73 14.77 4.39
N PRO A 162 -1.02 14.57 5.68
CA PRO A 162 -0.39 13.56 6.54
C PRO A 162 -0.75 12.10 6.16
N HIS A 163 -1.63 11.90 5.17
CA HIS A 163 -2.23 10.62 4.80
C HIS A 163 -1.34 9.65 3.99
N ARG A 164 0.00 9.80 4.00
CA ARG A 164 0.92 8.84 3.36
C ARG A 164 1.30 7.66 4.25
N ARG A 165 0.48 7.33 5.25
CA ARG A 165 0.79 6.27 6.20
C ARG A 165 -0.33 5.24 6.24
N ARG A 166 0.07 3.97 6.10
CA ARG A 166 -0.79 2.80 6.20
C ARG A 166 -1.03 2.55 7.69
N TRP A 167 -2.18 2.98 8.20
CA TRP A 167 -2.47 2.91 9.62
C TRP A 167 -3.70 2.06 9.88
N LEU A 168 -3.66 1.28 10.96
CA LEU A 168 -4.88 0.78 11.59
C LEU A 168 -5.10 1.67 12.81
N ASP A 169 -6.15 2.48 12.75
CA ASP A 169 -6.47 3.46 13.79
C ASP A 169 -7.75 3.07 14.52
N LEU A 170 -7.57 2.58 15.74
CA LEU A 170 -8.62 2.08 16.64
C LEU A 170 -8.82 3.01 17.83
N GLN A 171 -8.23 4.21 17.81
CA GLN A 171 -8.27 5.13 18.96
C GLN A 171 -9.71 5.40 19.39
N GLY A 172 -9.97 5.26 20.69
CA GLY A 172 -11.29 5.53 21.28
C GLY A 172 -12.41 4.60 20.81
N THR A 173 -12.09 3.45 20.22
CA THR A 173 -13.05 2.36 19.98
C THR A 173 -13.24 1.50 21.23
N GLY A 174 -14.27 0.65 21.26
CA GLY A 174 -14.54 -0.30 22.34
C GLY A 174 -13.71 -1.59 22.26
N ILE A 175 -12.63 -1.60 21.49
CA ILE A 175 -11.76 -2.78 21.31
C ILE A 175 -11.12 -3.19 22.64
N THR A 176 -11.25 -4.47 22.98
CA THR A 176 -10.62 -5.09 24.17
C THR A 176 -9.60 -6.17 23.81
N SER A 177 -9.59 -6.65 22.58
CA SER A 177 -8.65 -7.66 22.07
C SER A 177 -8.39 -7.48 20.58
N LEU A 178 -7.27 -8.03 20.11
CA LEU A 178 -6.93 -8.11 18.69
C LEU A 178 -6.95 -9.57 18.24
N PRO A 179 -7.29 -9.85 16.97
CA PRO A 179 -7.23 -11.20 16.44
C PRO A 179 -5.79 -11.67 16.30
N ASP A 180 -5.56 -12.97 16.53
CA ASP A 180 -4.22 -13.58 16.51
C ASP A 180 -3.51 -13.46 15.15
N ASN A 181 -4.26 -13.32 14.07
CA ASN A 181 -3.71 -13.23 12.71
C ASN A 181 -3.68 -11.79 12.17
N LEU A 182 -3.92 -10.79 13.03
CA LEU A 182 -3.96 -9.39 12.63
C LEU A 182 -2.69 -8.98 11.88
N THR A 183 -2.88 -8.43 10.69
CA THR A 183 -1.78 -7.95 9.85
C THR A 183 -1.84 -6.44 9.68
N VAL A 184 -0.83 -5.74 10.22
CA VAL A 184 -0.69 -4.28 10.10
C VAL A 184 0.61 -3.91 9.41
N GLY A 185 0.53 -3.58 8.12
CA GLY A 185 1.70 -3.20 7.31
C GLY A 185 2.34 -1.86 7.72
N GLY A 186 1.63 -1.01 8.46
CA GLY A 186 2.19 0.23 9.00
C GLY A 186 1.88 0.44 10.47
N GLY A 187 1.47 1.65 10.85
CA GLY A 187 1.28 1.99 12.27
C GLY A 187 -0.02 1.44 12.85
N LEU A 188 -0.01 1.10 14.14
CA LEU A 188 -1.16 0.62 14.89
C LEU A 188 -1.42 1.57 16.06
N TYR A 189 -2.61 2.16 16.09
CA TYR A 189 -3.05 3.13 17.09
C TYR A 189 -4.13 2.49 17.96
N LEU A 190 -3.80 2.23 19.22
CA LEU A 190 -4.66 1.60 20.22
C LEU A 190 -4.94 2.53 21.40
N GLN A 191 -4.58 3.82 21.30
CA GLN A 191 -4.65 4.74 22.42
C GLN A 191 -6.07 4.83 23.00
N GLY A 192 -6.18 4.76 24.32
CA GLY A 192 -7.45 4.85 25.03
C GLY A 192 -8.45 3.74 24.71
N THR A 193 -8.00 2.60 24.16
CA THR A 193 -8.82 1.39 24.02
C THR A 193 -8.78 0.54 25.30
N GLY A 194 -9.73 -0.38 25.46
CA GLY A 194 -9.81 -1.30 26.59
C GLY A 194 -8.88 -2.52 26.48
N ILE A 195 -7.87 -2.48 25.61
CA ILE A 195 -6.98 -3.61 25.36
C ILE A 195 -6.06 -3.89 26.55
N THR A 196 -5.95 -5.17 26.92
CA THR A 196 -5.12 -5.62 28.06
C THR A 196 -3.96 -6.53 27.66
N SER A 197 -3.98 -7.07 26.45
CA SER A 197 -2.92 -7.93 25.91
C SER A 197 -2.80 -7.77 24.39
N LEU A 198 -1.64 -8.13 23.85
CA LEU A 198 -1.38 -8.20 22.41
C LEU A 198 -1.22 -9.66 22.00
N PRO A 199 -1.55 -10.03 20.75
CA PRO A 199 -1.25 -11.36 20.23
C PRO A 199 0.24 -11.68 20.23
N ASP A 200 0.59 -12.94 20.51
CA ASP A 200 1.98 -13.39 20.68
C ASP A 200 2.87 -13.17 19.44
N ASN A 201 2.27 -13.25 18.26
CA ASN A 201 2.89 -13.16 16.95
C ASN A 201 2.72 -11.78 16.29
N LEU A 202 2.26 -10.76 17.04
CA LEU A 202 1.98 -9.44 16.50
C LEU A 202 3.23 -8.82 15.86
N THR A 203 3.12 -8.45 14.59
CA THR A 203 4.14 -7.69 13.86
C THR A 203 3.54 -6.38 13.37
N VAL A 204 4.13 -5.26 13.78
CA VAL A 204 3.70 -3.92 13.36
C VAL A 204 4.77 -3.32 12.46
N GLY A 205 4.44 -3.11 11.19
CA GLY A 205 5.41 -2.54 10.24
C GLY A 205 5.80 -1.09 10.57
N GLY A 206 4.92 -0.32 11.21
CA GLY A 206 5.13 1.07 11.59
C GLY A 206 5.32 1.26 13.09
N GLY A 207 4.87 2.41 13.61
CA GLY A 207 4.85 2.65 15.05
C GLY A 207 3.66 1.98 15.73
N LEU A 208 3.87 1.55 16.98
CA LEU A 208 2.85 0.95 17.84
C LEU A 208 2.57 1.89 19.01
N TYR A 209 1.33 2.34 19.10
CA TYR A 209 0.91 3.34 20.07
C TYR A 209 -0.08 2.71 21.06
N LEU A 210 0.37 2.50 22.29
CA LEU A 210 -0.37 1.81 23.36
C LEU A 210 -0.75 2.74 24.51
N GLN A 211 -0.66 4.05 24.31
CA GLN A 211 -0.86 5.00 25.40
C GLN A 211 -2.23 4.85 26.05
N ASP A 212 -2.25 4.92 27.38
CA ASP A 212 -3.49 4.85 28.19
C ASP A 212 -4.31 3.58 27.92
N THR A 213 -3.65 2.44 27.69
CA THR A 213 -4.26 1.10 27.58
C THR A 213 -4.05 0.29 28.85
N GLY A 214 -4.83 -0.78 29.02
CA GLY A 214 -4.71 -1.72 30.15
C GLY A 214 -3.59 -2.75 30.01
N ILE A 215 -2.66 -2.58 29.07
CA ILE A 215 -1.57 -3.54 28.84
C ILE A 215 -0.59 -3.56 30.01
N THR A 216 -0.28 -4.76 30.50
CA THR A 216 0.67 -4.98 31.60
C THR A 216 1.96 -5.69 31.16
N SER A 217 1.96 -6.30 29.98
CA SER A 217 3.12 -7.01 29.42
C SER A 217 3.10 -6.98 27.89
N LEU A 218 4.27 -7.03 27.27
CA LEU A 218 4.42 -7.16 25.82
C LEU A 218 4.74 -8.62 25.46
N PRO A 219 4.32 -9.12 24.28
CA PRO A 219 4.75 -10.41 23.78
C PRO A 219 6.26 -10.52 23.61
N ASP A 220 6.82 -11.70 23.89
CA ASP A 220 8.27 -11.94 23.86
C ASP A 220 8.89 -11.61 22.49
N ASN A 221 8.19 -11.95 21.40
CA ASN A 221 8.68 -11.78 20.03
C ASN A 221 8.09 -10.56 19.31
N LEU A 222 7.55 -9.59 20.08
CA LEU A 222 6.95 -8.38 19.51
C LEU A 222 7.98 -7.64 18.64
N THR A 223 7.57 -7.40 17.38
CA THR A 223 8.39 -6.70 16.39
C THR A 223 7.69 -5.42 15.95
N VAL A 224 8.33 -4.28 16.20
CA VAL A 224 7.83 -2.95 15.81
C VAL A 224 8.84 -2.28 14.88
N GLY A 225 8.45 -2.05 13.63
CA GLY A 225 9.32 -1.44 12.63
C GLY A 225 9.59 0.05 12.84
N GLY A 226 8.70 0.75 13.56
CA GLY A 226 8.80 2.16 13.92
C GLY A 226 8.98 2.36 15.43
N GLY A 227 8.41 3.43 15.97
CA GLY A 227 8.47 3.73 17.40
C GLY A 227 7.44 2.98 18.23
N LEU A 228 7.74 2.74 19.50
CA LEU A 228 6.86 2.08 20.47
C LEU A 228 6.56 3.07 21.60
N TYR A 229 5.27 3.30 21.89
CA TYR A 229 4.84 4.28 22.89
C TYR A 229 3.98 3.64 23.96
N LEU A 230 4.45 3.67 25.22
CA LEU A 230 3.89 2.92 26.35
C LEU A 230 3.38 3.79 27.50
N GLN A 231 3.33 5.11 27.33
CA GLN A 231 2.90 6.03 28.39
C GLN A 231 1.51 5.64 28.92
N GLY A 232 1.33 5.60 30.25
CA GLY A 232 0.03 5.31 30.86
C GLY A 232 -0.39 3.83 30.80
N THR A 233 0.49 2.93 30.36
CA THR A 233 0.28 1.47 30.47
C THR A 233 0.71 0.93 31.84
N GLY A 234 0.30 -0.29 32.16
CA GLY A 234 0.73 -1.02 33.36
C GLY A 234 2.03 -1.82 33.18
N ILE A 235 2.80 -1.55 32.12
CA ILE A 235 4.04 -2.29 31.82
C ILE A 235 5.13 -1.94 32.81
N THR A 236 5.72 -2.96 33.44
CA THR A 236 6.82 -2.81 34.41
C THR A 236 8.17 -3.35 33.91
N SER A 237 8.17 -4.10 32.80
CA SER A 237 9.38 -4.70 32.20
C SER A 237 9.21 -4.90 30.70
N LEU A 238 10.33 -4.91 29.97
CA LEU A 238 10.36 -5.21 28.53
C LEU A 238 10.85 -6.65 28.31
N PRO A 239 10.32 -7.40 27.32
CA PRO A 239 10.77 -8.75 27.03
C PRO A 239 12.17 -8.77 26.39
N ASP A 240 12.87 -9.88 26.57
CA ASP A 240 14.28 -10.04 26.18
C ASP A 240 14.50 -9.99 24.65
N ASN A 241 13.49 -10.36 23.85
CA ASN A 241 13.57 -10.37 22.39
C ASN A 241 12.79 -9.21 21.73
N LEU A 242 12.43 -8.17 22.51
CA LEU A 242 11.77 -6.99 21.98
C LEU A 242 12.64 -6.28 20.94
N THR A 243 12.09 -6.09 19.74
CA THR A 243 12.77 -5.34 18.68
C THR A 243 11.96 -4.11 18.27
N VAL A 244 12.57 -2.93 18.36
CA VAL A 244 11.97 -1.63 18.01
C VAL A 244 12.91 -0.88 17.06
N GLY A 245 12.46 -0.66 15.82
CA GLY A 245 13.25 0.00 14.78
C GLY A 245 13.29 1.54 14.86
N GLY A 246 12.49 2.13 15.74
CA GLY A 246 12.38 3.58 15.94
C GLY A 246 12.53 4.01 17.40
N GLY A 247 11.94 5.15 17.76
CA GLY A 247 12.00 5.68 19.13
C GLY A 247 11.19 4.83 20.12
N LEU A 248 11.68 4.71 21.34
CA LEU A 248 11.00 4.03 22.44
C LEU A 248 10.59 5.07 23.49
N ASP A 249 9.29 5.22 23.71
CA ASP A 249 8.73 6.14 24.70
C ASP A 249 8.21 5.35 25.92
N LEU A 250 8.94 5.51 27.02
CA LEU A 250 8.73 4.85 28.32
C LEU A 250 8.25 5.83 29.39
N GLN A 251 7.81 7.03 29.01
CA GLN A 251 7.43 8.04 29.99
C GLN A 251 6.36 7.49 30.95
N GLY A 252 6.64 7.53 32.25
CA GLY A 252 5.72 7.09 33.28
C GLY A 252 5.67 5.58 33.56
N THR A 253 6.41 4.73 32.84
CA THR A 253 6.42 3.27 33.09
C THR A 253 7.36 2.85 34.23
N GLY A 254 8.33 3.70 34.59
CA GLY A 254 9.37 3.38 35.58
C GLY A 254 10.50 2.48 35.03
N ILE A 255 10.40 2.00 33.79
CA ILE A 255 11.45 1.23 33.12
C ILE A 255 12.66 2.13 32.83
N ARG A 256 13.84 1.68 33.24
CA ARG A 256 15.13 2.36 32.98
C ARG A 256 16.12 1.50 32.22
N ASP A 257 16.02 0.19 32.37
CA ASP A 257 16.87 -0.76 31.65
C ASP A 257 16.26 -1.06 30.28
N ILE A 258 16.95 -0.61 29.24
CA ILE A 258 16.63 -0.85 27.83
C ILE A 258 17.75 -1.64 27.13
N SER A 259 18.72 -2.18 27.89
CA SER A 259 19.90 -2.85 27.35
C SER A 259 19.56 -4.08 26.49
N LYS A 260 18.41 -4.70 26.77
CA LYS A 260 17.89 -5.87 26.05
C LYS A 260 17.08 -5.52 24.80
N VAL A 261 16.74 -4.25 24.59
CA VAL A 261 15.91 -3.84 23.44
C VAL A 261 16.77 -3.82 22.18
N GLY A 262 16.40 -4.64 21.19
CA GLY A 262 17.01 -4.61 19.86
C GLY A 262 16.60 -3.34 19.12
N THR A 263 17.54 -2.41 18.91
CA THR A 263 17.30 -1.16 18.15
C THR A 263 17.54 -1.31 16.64
N LYS A 264 18.20 -2.39 16.23
CA LYS A 264 18.39 -2.76 14.83
C LYS A 264 17.47 -3.93 14.50
N LEU A 265 16.60 -3.74 13.51
CA LEU A 265 15.77 -4.82 12.98
C LEU A 265 16.69 -5.92 12.43
N THR A 266 16.52 -7.15 12.93
CA THR A 266 17.17 -8.36 12.40
C THR A 266 16.67 -8.66 10.99
N SER A 267 17.40 -9.48 10.23
CA SER A 267 16.95 -9.92 8.90
C SER A 267 15.57 -10.58 8.97
N ASP A 268 15.35 -11.45 9.96
CA ASP A 268 14.05 -12.11 10.18
C ASP A 268 12.95 -11.10 10.51
N ALA A 269 13.23 -10.08 11.34
CA ALA A 269 12.27 -9.03 11.66
C ALA A 269 11.92 -8.19 10.43
N LEU A 270 12.91 -7.84 9.61
CA LEU A 270 12.70 -7.16 8.33
C LEU A 270 11.86 -8.01 7.37
N GLU A 271 12.14 -9.30 7.28
CA GLU A 271 11.39 -10.23 6.44
C GLU A 271 9.94 -10.36 6.91
N ARG A 272 9.69 -10.52 8.21
CA ARG A 272 8.34 -10.51 8.78
C ARG A 272 7.59 -9.23 8.44
N ILE A 273 8.23 -8.07 8.62
CA ILE A 273 7.65 -6.76 8.31
C ILE A 273 7.38 -6.62 6.80
N ASP A 274 8.33 -6.98 5.94
CA ASP A 274 8.21 -6.83 4.49
C ASP A 274 7.17 -7.78 3.91
N LYS A 275 7.06 -9.01 4.45
CA LYS A 275 5.98 -9.95 4.10
C LYS A 275 4.60 -9.38 4.41
N LYS A 276 4.45 -8.61 5.49
CA LYS A 276 3.18 -7.93 5.83
C LYS A 276 2.97 -6.64 5.02
N ARG A 277 4.01 -5.85 4.78
CA ARG A 277 3.94 -4.58 4.01
C ARG A 277 3.66 -4.78 2.53
N ASN A 278 4.18 -5.85 1.94
CA ASN A 278 4.10 -6.10 0.50
C ASN A 278 3.13 -7.23 0.18
N GLN A 279 2.23 -7.56 1.11
CA GLN A 279 1.21 -8.57 0.90
C GLN A 279 0.32 -8.17 -0.27
N ILE A 280 0.33 -8.99 -1.32
CA ILE A 280 -0.60 -8.79 -2.42
C ILE A 280 -2.02 -8.99 -1.95
N LEU A 281 -2.88 -8.12 -2.46
CA LEU A 281 -4.31 -8.26 -2.34
C LEU A 281 -4.86 -8.70 -3.70
N LYS A 282 -5.63 -9.78 -3.67
CA LYS A 282 -6.38 -10.28 -4.82
C LYS A 282 -7.84 -10.35 -4.40
N TRP A 283 -8.70 -10.01 -5.34
CA TRP A 283 -10.15 -10.00 -5.13
C TRP A 283 -10.83 -10.66 -6.32
N GLU A 284 -11.87 -11.44 -6.06
CA GLU A 284 -12.79 -11.90 -7.09
C GLU A 284 -14.10 -11.15 -6.94
N TRP A 285 -14.57 -10.56 -8.03
CA TRP A 285 -15.81 -9.79 -8.03
C TRP A 285 -16.39 -9.72 -9.44
N ASN A 286 -17.71 -9.97 -9.58
CA ASN A 286 -18.41 -10.03 -10.87
C ASN A 286 -17.67 -10.89 -11.92
N ASP A 287 -17.29 -12.10 -11.53
CA ASP A 287 -16.54 -13.06 -12.35
C ASP A 287 -15.20 -12.53 -12.90
N LYS A 288 -14.67 -11.47 -12.28
CA LYS A 288 -13.38 -10.86 -12.62
C LYS A 288 -12.44 -10.91 -11.43
N THR A 289 -11.17 -11.11 -11.70
CA THR A 289 -10.13 -11.06 -10.67
C THR A 289 -9.43 -9.71 -10.71
N TYR A 290 -9.31 -9.05 -9.57
CA TYR A 290 -8.55 -7.83 -9.39
C TYR A 290 -7.31 -8.12 -8.54
N ILE A 291 -6.25 -7.35 -8.74
CA ILE A 291 -4.99 -7.48 -8.02
C ILE A 291 -4.42 -6.12 -7.68
N LYS A 292 -3.89 -5.97 -6.47
CA LYS A 292 -3.11 -4.81 -6.05
C LYS A 292 -1.72 -5.25 -5.66
N ALA A 293 -0.76 -4.81 -6.47
CA ALA A 293 0.66 -5.05 -6.29
C ALA A 293 1.38 -3.70 -6.29
N ASP A 294 2.32 -3.48 -5.37
CA ASP A 294 3.07 -2.23 -5.27
C ASP A 294 2.22 -0.93 -5.28
N GLY A 295 1.00 -1.01 -4.73
CA GLY A 295 0.07 0.12 -4.70
C GLY A 295 -0.71 0.35 -6.00
N ILE A 296 -0.52 -0.47 -7.04
CA ILE A 296 -1.22 -0.37 -8.33
C ILE A 296 -2.39 -1.36 -8.34
N PHE A 297 -3.62 -0.84 -8.40
CA PHE A 297 -4.84 -1.64 -8.48
C PHE A 297 -5.24 -1.91 -9.94
N SER A 298 -5.37 -3.19 -10.28
CA SER A 298 -5.53 -3.63 -11.67
C SER A 298 -6.51 -4.79 -11.80
N LEU A 299 -7.24 -4.83 -12.90
CA LEU A 299 -7.96 -6.00 -13.37
C LEU A 299 -6.95 -7.03 -13.91
N VAL A 300 -7.07 -8.29 -13.52
CA VAL A 300 -6.34 -9.41 -14.11
C VAL A 300 -7.07 -9.82 -15.39
N VAL A 301 -6.42 -9.59 -16.54
CA VAL A 301 -6.99 -9.90 -17.86
C VAL A 301 -6.72 -11.36 -18.23
N SER A 302 -5.55 -11.87 -17.88
CA SER A 302 -5.18 -13.28 -18.05
C SER A 302 -3.99 -13.62 -17.17
N GLN A 303 -3.89 -14.87 -16.72
CA GLN A 303 -2.77 -15.36 -15.91
C GLN A 303 -2.19 -16.64 -16.52
N HIS A 304 -0.86 -16.72 -16.59
CA HIS A 304 -0.12 -17.91 -16.98
C HIS A 304 1.00 -18.17 -15.95
N GLY A 305 0.76 -19.10 -15.03
CA GLY A 305 1.67 -19.38 -13.93
C GLY A 305 1.92 -18.14 -13.07
N LYS A 306 3.19 -17.69 -13.02
CA LYS A 306 3.64 -16.53 -12.25
C LYS A 306 3.61 -15.20 -13.02
N VAL A 307 2.99 -15.17 -14.21
CA VAL A 307 2.87 -13.98 -15.06
C VAL A 307 1.40 -13.59 -15.21
N TYR A 308 1.10 -12.33 -14.93
CA TYR A 308 -0.24 -11.75 -14.99
C TYR A 308 -0.24 -10.65 -16.02
N ARG A 309 -1.14 -10.73 -17.00
CA ARG A 309 -1.48 -9.59 -17.85
C ARG A 309 -2.58 -8.81 -17.13
N ILE A 310 -2.30 -7.56 -16.84
CA ILE A 310 -3.14 -6.71 -16.01
C ILE A 310 -3.56 -5.45 -16.76
N GLN A 311 -4.71 -4.90 -16.40
CA GLN A 311 -5.17 -3.60 -16.85
C GLN A 311 -5.41 -2.73 -15.62
N GLN A 312 -4.60 -1.70 -15.43
CA GLN A 312 -4.81 -0.76 -14.33
C GLN A 312 -6.19 -0.12 -14.47
N ILE A 313 -6.93 -0.03 -13.36
CA ILE A 313 -8.27 0.57 -13.39
C ILE A 313 -8.17 2.04 -13.84
N GLY A 314 -9.05 2.44 -14.77
CA GLY A 314 -9.03 3.76 -15.40
C GLY A 314 -7.97 3.94 -16.50
N LYS A 315 -7.18 2.91 -16.84
CA LYS A 315 -6.25 2.92 -17.98
C LYS A 315 -6.75 1.99 -19.09
N GLU A 316 -6.47 2.37 -20.34
CA GLU A 316 -6.82 1.55 -21.50
C GLU A 316 -5.77 0.49 -21.81
N LYS A 317 -4.48 0.83 -21.69
CA LYS A 317 -3.38 -0.08 -21.99
C LYS A 317 -3.22 -1.15 -20.92
N THR A 318 -2.95 -2.39 -21.36
CA THR A 318 -2.54 -3.49 -20.50
C THR A 318 -1.04 -3.45 -20.24
N SER A 319 -0.61 -4.00 -19.10
CA SER A 319 0.79 -4.21 -18.72
C SER A 319 0.95 -5.61 -18.12
N TYR A 320 2.16 -5.93 -17.65
CA TYR A 320 2.47 -7.21 -17.03
C TYR A 320 2.89 -7.04 -15.58
N LEU A 321 2.48 -8.00 -14.77
CA LEU A 321 2.85 -8.17 -13.37
C LEU A 321 3.41 -9.59 -13.19
N VAL A 322 4.63 -9.70 -12.66
CA VAL A 322 5.34 -10.98 -12.51
C VAL A 322 5.75 -11.18 -11.06
N THR A 323 5.73 -12.44 -10.60
CA THR A 323 6.16 -12.83 -9.25
C THR A 323 7.09 -14.02 -9.27
N ASP A 324 7.80 -14.23 -8.16
CA ASP A 324 8.55 -15.45 -7.87
C ASP A 324 7.78 -16.45 -7.01
N GLY A 325 6.61 -16.07 -6.49
CA GLY A 325 5.83 -16.89 -5.55
C GLY A 325 6.18 -16.67 -4.07
N GLU A 326 7.12 -15.78 -3.75
CA GLU A 326 7.57 -15.46 -2.38
C GLU A 326 7.21 -14.02 -2.00
N ASN A 327 6.02 -13.55 -2.41
CA ASN A 327 5.54 -12.18 -2.18
C ASN A 327 6.43 -11.06 -2.77
N ARG A 328 7.31 -11.36 -3.72
CA ARG A 328 8.01 -10.34 -4.54
C ARG A 328 7.31 -10.23 -5.89
N TRP A 329 7.09 -8.98 -6.31
CA TRP A 329 6.27 -8.66 -7.48
C TRP A 329 6.89 -7.50 -8.24
N SER A 330 6.80 -7.50 -9.57
CA SER A 330 7.26 -6.38 -10.40
C SER A 330 6.38 -6.16 -11.61
N HIS A 331 6.33 -4.90 -12.03
CA HIS A 331 5.54 -4.43 -13.17
C HIS A 331 6.45 -4.17 -14.37
N GLY A 332 5.91 -4.34 -15.58
CA GLY A 332 6.58 -4.00 -16.83
C GLY A 332 5.58 -3.77 -17.95
N GLU A 333 5.96 -3.00 -18.96
CA GLU A 333 5.14 -2.88 -20.18
C GLU A 333 5.21 -4.18 -21.00
N THR A 334 6.30 -4.93 -20.82
CA THR A 334 6.52 -6.28 -21.36
C THR A 334 6.82 -7.30 -20.26
N ILE A 335 6.73 -8.59 -20.58
CA ILE A 335 7.06 -9.68 -19.64
C ILE A 335 8.54 -9.63 -19.27
N GLU A 336 9.42 -9.43 -20.25
CA GLU A 336 10.87 -9.32 -20.06
C GLU A 336 11.22 -8.17 -19.09
N GLU A 337 10.61 -7.00 -19.25
CA GLU A 337 10.81 -5.88 -18.33
C GLU A 337 10.38 -6.21 -16.90
N ALA A 338 9.19 -6.80 -16.74
CA ALA A 338 8.67 -7.18 -15.42
C ALA A 338 9.56 -8.23 -14.74
N ARG A 339 10.07 -9.20 -15.51
CA ARG A 339 11.02 -10.22 -15.04
C ARG A 339 12.36 -9.63 -14.64
N GLN A 340 12.93 -8.72 -15.44
CA GLN A 340 14.20 -8.06 -15.11
C GLN A 340 14.09 -7.26 -13.81
N ASP A 341 12.99 -6.52 -13.63
CA ASP A 341 12.79 -5.79 -12.38
C ASP A 341 12.54 -6.72 -11.19
N LEU A 342 11.86 -7.85 -11.40
CA LEU A 342 11.68 -8.86 -10.37
C LEU A 342 13.01 -9.49 -9.96
N ILE A 343 13.85 -9.89 -10.91
CA ILE A 343 15.19 -10.45 -10.65
C ILE A 343 16.02 -9.48 -9.80
N TYR A 344 15.91 -8.16 -10.07
CA TYR A 344 16.55 -7.14 -9.23
C TYR A 344 16.02 -7.11 -7.80
N LYS A 345 14.71 -7.30 -7.59
CA LYS A 345 14.11 -7.35 -6.24
C LYS A 345 14.44 -8.66 -5.51
N ILE A 346 14.57 -9.76 -6.24
CA ILE A 346 14.90 -11.09 -5.68
C ILE A 346 16.37 -11.19 -5.34
N SER A 347 17.25 -10.64 -6.18
CA SER A 347 18.65 -10.50 -5.81
C SER A 347 18.66 -9.68 -4.54
N SER A 348 18.85 -10.37 -3.41
CA SER A 348 19.16 -9.75 -2.15
C SER A 348 20.15 -8.65 -2.46
N ARG A 349 20.07 -7.51 -1.80
CA ARG A 349 21.15 -6.50 -1.86
C ARG A 349 22.47 -7.04 -1.27
N ASP A 350 22.60 -8.36 -1.21
CA ASP A 350 23.77 -9.11 -0.94
C ASP A 350 24.76 -8.90 -2.09
N THR A 351 25.74 -8.08 -1.77
CA THR A 351 26.87 -7.83 -2.65
C THR A 351 27.88 -8.97 -2.60
N SER A 352 27.68 -10.03 -1.78
CA SER A 352 28.63 -11.13 -1.58
C SER A 352 29.02 -11.81 -2.89
N ARG A 353 28.07 -12.00 -3.80
CA ARG A 353 28.31 -12.60 -5.13
C ARG A 353 29.30 -11.82 -6.00
N TYR A 354 29.52 -10.55 -5.68
CA TYR A 354 30.45 -9.66 -6.38
C TYR A 354 31.74 -9.45 -5.60
N ASN A 355 31.87 -10.10 -4.43
CA ASN A 355 33.00 -9.81 -3.57
C ASN A 355 34.33 -10.26 -4.14
N ASP A 356 34.33 -11.37 -4.87
CA ASP A 356 35.54 -12.00 -5.42
C ASP A 356 35.82 -11.60 -6.88
N MET A 357 35.02 -10.68 -7.44
CA MET A 357 35.21 -10.20 -8.81
C MET A 357 36.34 -9.17 -8.90
N THR A 358 37.13 -9.29 -9.95
CA THR A 358 38.21 -8.36 -10.29
C THR A 358 37.76 -7.35 -11.34
N LEU A 359 38.60 -6.34 -11.60
CA LEU A 359 38.33 -5.35 -12.66
C LEU A 359 38.20 -5.97 -14.06
N ASP A 360 38.76 -7.17 -14.27
CA ASP A 360 38.75 -7.89 -15.54
C ASP A 360 37.67 -8.98 -15.62
N SER A 361 36.89 -9.18 -14.53
CA SER A 361 35.74 -10.07 -14.56
C SER A 361 34.68 -9.55 -15.56
N GLU A 362 34.17 -10.45 -16.39
CA GLU A 362 33.13 -10.15 -17.39
C GLU A 362 31.74 -10.54 -16.88
N LEU A 363 30.79 -9.65 -17.15
CA LEU A 363 29.37 -9.85 -16.90
C LEU A 363 28.60 -9.66 -18.21
N THR A 364 27.54 -10.44 -18.40
CA THR A 364 26.55 -10.18 -19.46
C THR A 364 25.90 -8.81 -19.27
N PHE A 365 25.30 -8.27 -20.34
CA PHE A 365 24.60 -6.99 -20.28
C PHE A 365 23.54 -6.95 -19.15
N GLU A 366 22.77 -8.01 -18.95
CA GLU A 366 21.80 -8.07 -17.86
C GLU A 366 22.46 -8.13 -16.47
N GLU A 367 23.55 -8.89 -16.33
CA GLU A 367 24.30 -8.99 -15.07
C GLU A 367 24.97 -7.67 -14.70
N CYS A 368 25.42 -6.88 -15.69
CA CYS A 368 25.95 -5.54 -15.49
C CYS A 368 24.90 -4.62 -14.86
N ILE A 369 23.67 -4.64 -15.38
CA ILE A 369 22.56 -3.85 -14.87
C ILE A 369 22.25 -4.25 -13.42
N ALA A 370 22.20 -5.56 -13.15
CA ALA A 370 21.97 -6.08 -11.81
C ALA A 370 23.09 -5.67 -10.84
N CYS A 371 24.35 -5.86 -11.22
CA CYS A 371 25.53 -5.53 -10.44
C CYS A 371 25.54 -4.06 -10.03
N TYR A 372 25.37 -3.17 -11.01
CA TYR A 372 25.33 -1.74 -10.76
C TYR A 372 24.19 -1.36 -9.81
N ARG A 373 22.98 -1.83 -10.06
CA ARG A 373 21.82 -1.47 -9.25
C ARG A 373 21.88 -2.05 -7.83
N ILE A 374 22.49 -3.22 -7.62
CA ILE A 374 22.64 -3.85 -6.29
C ILE A 374 23.63 -3.08 -5.44
N ILE A 375 24.81 -2.78 -5.98
CA ILE A 375 25.88 -2.06 -5.25
C ILE A 375 25.47 -0.62 -4.95
N THR A 376 24.82 0.07 -5.89
CA THR A 376 24.49 1.50 -5.74
C THR A 376 23.12 1.74 -5.11
N GLY A 377 22.19 0.78 -5.23
CA GLY A 377 20.77 1.00 -4.95
C GLY A 377 20.07 1.86 -6.02
N ALA A 378 20.61 1.94 -7.24
CA ALA A 378 19.97 2.65 -8.34
C ALA A 378 18.58 2.07 -8.64
N CYS A 379 17.58 2.96 -8.83
CA CYS A 379 16.20 2.56 -9.10
C CYS A 379 16.00 2.18 -10.58
N ALA A 380 15.04 1.28 -10.83
CA ALA A 380 14.71 0.78 -12.17
C ALA A 380 14.50 1.89 -13.20
N ALA A 381 13.73 2.92 -12.83
CA ALA A 381 13.42 4.03 -13.72
C ALA A 381 14.67 4.83 -14.12
N GLY A 382 15.56 5.12 -13.16
CA GLY A 382 16.80 5.85 -13.43
C GLY A 382 17.78 5.02 -14.27
N THR A 383 17.87 3.72 -14.01
CA THR A 383 18.71 2.81 -14.81
C THR A 383 18.17 2.64 -16.22
N ARG A 384 16.84 2.54 -16.40
CA ARG A 384 16.21 2.49 -17.73
C ARG A 384 16.52 3.75 -18.54
N ASP A 385 16.30 4.92 -17.95
CA ASP A 385 16.60 6.19 -18.61
C ASP A 385 18.08 6.27 -19.05
N TYR A 386 19.01 5.83 -18.21
CA TYR A 386 20.41 5.74 -18.59
C TYR A 386 20.61 4.80 -19.79
N ILE A 387 20.07 3.59 -19.74
CA ILE A 387 20.23 2.59 -20.81
C ILE A 387 19.66 3.09 -22.14
N GLU A 388 18.47 3.70 -22.12
CA GLU A 388 17.76 4.14 -23.32
C GLU A 388 18.38 5.39 -23.95
N ASN A 389 18.74 6.37 -23.12
CA ASN A 389 19.02 7.73 -23.57
C ASN A 389 20.50 8.12 -23.47
N ARG A 390 21.31 7.41 -22.67
CA ARG A 390 22.68 7.84 -22.32
C ARG A 390 23.76 6.79 -22.53
N LEU A 391 23.42 5.49 -22.44
CA LEU A 391 24.35 4.41 -22.71
C LEU A 391 24.65 4.34 -24.23
N PRO A 392 25.94 4.37 -24.65
CA PRO A 392 26.31 4.32 -26.06
C PRO A 392 25.78 3.06 -26.79
N LYS A 393 25.44 3.23 -28.08
CA LYS A 393 25.05 2.15 -29.00
C LYS A 393 26.16 1.94 -30.06
N PRO A 394 26.41 0.71 -30.54
CA PRO A 394 25.76 -0.55 -30.17
C PRO A 394 26.20 -1.07 -28.79
N ARG A 395 25.32 -1.85 -28.14
CA ARG A 395 25.59 -2.44 -26.82
C ARG A 395 26.29 -3.78 -27.00
N LYS A 396 27.31 -4.04 -26.19
CA LYS A 396 28.02 -5.33 -26.17
C LYS A 396 27.18 -6.37 -25.44
N GLU A 397 27.39 -7.64 -25.78
CA GLU A 397 26.79 -8.77 -25.07
C GLU A 397 27.36 -8.90 -23.64
N LYS A 398 28.65 -8.58 -23.47
CA LYS A 398 29.38 -8.60 -22.18
C LYS A 398 30.23 -7.35 -21.98
N TYR A 399 30.41 -6.98 -20.72
CA TYR A 399 31.28 -5.91 -20.27
C TYR A 399 32.14 -6.38 -19.09
N THR A 400 33.37 -5.89 -19.05
CA THR A 400 34.23 -6.01 -17.86
C THR A 400 33.79 -5.02 -16.77
N ILE A 401 34.09 -5.32 -15.50
CA ILE A 401 33.86 -4.38 -14.39
C ILE A 401 34.55 -3.03 -14.65
N ARG A 402 35.75 -3.04 -15.24
CA ARG A 402 36.47 -1.82 -15.65
C ARG A 402 35.68 -0.98 -16.66
N GLU A 403 35.11 -1.62 -17.68
CA GLU A 403 34.26 -0.93 -18.66
C GLU A 403 33.00 -0.35 -17.98
N MET A 404 32.38 -1.11 -17.08
CA MET A 404 31.22 -0.63 -16.32
C MET A 404 31.51 0.62 -15.49
N ILE A 405 32.65 0.65 -14.78
CA ILE A 405 33.09 1.82 -13.99
C ILE A 405 33.22 3.05 -14.91
N ASN A 406 33.86 2.88 -16.07
CA ASN A 406 34.04 3.98 -17.02
C ASN A 406 32.71 4.50 -17.58
N LEU A 407 31.79 3.60 -17.91
CA LEU A 407 30.46 3.95 -18.45
C LEU A 407 29.60 4.67 -17.42
N THR A 408 29.72 4.31 -16.15
CA THR A 408 28.84 4.79 -15.08
C THR A 408 29.47 5.87 -14.19
N LYS A 409 30.67 6.35 -14.50
CA LYS A 409 31.43 7.31 -13.66
C LYS A 409 30.66 8.59 -13.31
N ASN A 410 29.83 9.08 -14.23
CA ASN A 410 29.05 10.31 -14.06
C ASN A 410 27.58 10.03 -13.70
N GLU A 411 27.25 8.78 -13.41
CA GLU A 411 25.90 8.33 -13.12
C GLU A 411 25.62 8.26 -11.61
N TYR A 412 24.35 8.08 -11.25
CA TYR A 412 23.92 8.01 -9.86
C TYR A 412 24.74 7.00 -9.06
N LYS A 413 25.56 7.50 -8.13
CA LYS A 413 26.47 6.69 -7.29
C LYS A 413 27.48 5.85 -8.10
N GLY A 414 27.88 6.31 -9.30
CA GLY A 414 29.00 5.74 -10.05
C GLY A 414 30.29 5.64 -9.24
N LYS A 415 30.56 6.64 -8.40
CA LYS A 415 31.70 6.64 -7.48
C LYS A 415 31.62 5.53 -6.42
N THR A 416 30.44 5.25 -5.87
CA THR A 416 30.21 4.13 -4.95
C THR A 416 30.42 2.78 -5.63
N PHE A 417 29.98 2.65 -6.89
CA PHE A 417 30.21 1.46 -7.69
C PHE A 417 31.72 1.23 -7.93
N GLU A 418 32.44 2.29 -8.28
CA GLU A 418 33.89 2.26 -8.45
C GLU A 418 34.63 1.90 -7.15
N GLU A 419 34.27 2.53 -6.03
CA GLU A 419 34.87 2.29 -4.70
C GLU A 419 34.67 0.83 -4.23
N PHE A 420 33.54 0.20 -4.59
CA PHE A 420 33.26 -1.20 -4.24
C PHE A 420 34.32 -2.17 -4.81
N PHE A 421 34.86 -1.89 -5.99
CA PHE A 421 35.86 -2.75 -6.66
C PHE A 421 37.30 -2.25 -6.51
N LYS A 422 37.54 -0.98 -6.18
CA LYS A 422 38.89 -0.41 -6.02
C LYS A 422 39.70 -0.99 -4.87
N ASN A 423 39.07 -1.51 -3.83
CA ASN A 423 39.74 -2.03 -2.62
C ASN A 423 40.08 -3.53 -2.69
N LYS A 424 40.02 -4.15 -3.88
CA LYS A 424 40.03 -5.61 -4.03
C LYS A 424 41.06 -6.14 -5.03
N ASN A 425 42.14 -5.37 -5.24
CA ASN A 425 43.29 -5.81 -6.05
C ASN A 425 44.29 -6.59 -5.22
#